data_AF-A0A7Y3CBD4-F1
#
_entry.id   AF-A0A7Y3CBD4-F1
#
_cell.length_a   1.000
_cell.length_b   1.000
_cell.length_c   1.000
_cell.angle_alpha   90.00
_cell.angle_beta   90.00
_cell.angle_gamma   90.00
#
_symmetry.space_group_name_H-M   'P 1'
#
loop_
_entity.id
_entity.type
_entity.pdbx_description
1 polymer ?
#
loop_
_entity_poly.entity_id
_entity_poly.type
_entity_poly.pdbx_seq_one_letter_code
_entity_poly.pdbx_strand_id
1 'polypeptide(L)'
;MSIKDLYNHSEKRSNLAHFAAIASLAAVDGEINPSEQKVLDKFAVKLDISGEEIREVLKKENKYPVEAPYSSEERLERLYDLFNIIFADHRIDEDEV
;
A
#
# COMPACT_ATOMS: atom_id res chain seq x y z
N MET A 1 11.95 24.22 -11.93
CA MET A 1 11.80 23.06 -11.03
C MET A 1 13.19 22.55 -10.70
N SER A 2 13.49 22.34 -9.43
CA SER A 2 14.79 21.82 -9.00
C SER A 2 14.84 20.30 -9.15
N ILE A 3 16.02 19.73 -9.35
CA ILE A 3 16.23 18.27 -9.44
C ILE A 3 15.75 17.57 -8.14
N LYS A 4 15.85 18.26 -6.99
CA LYS A 4 15.30 17.77 -5.72
C LYS A 4 13.78 17.65 -5.71
N ASP A 5 13.07 18.58 -6.38
CA ASP A 5 11.60 18.56 -6.44
C ASP A 5 11.10 17.36 -7.26
N LEU A 6 11.84 16.97 -8.31
CA LEU A 6 11.55 15.78 -9.13
C LEU A 6 11.72 14.47 -8.35
N TYR A 7 12.79 14.34 -7.56
CA TYR A 7 13.08 13.12 -6.78
C TYR A 7 12.07 12.89 -5.66
N ASN A 8 11.72 13.93 -4.89
CA ASN A 8 10.71 13.83 -3.84
C ASN A 8 9.34 13.41 -4.42
N HIS A 9 9.02 13.87 -5.62
CA HIS A 9 7.77 13.52 -6.28
C HIS A 9 7.74 12.05 -6.77
N SER A 10 8.90 11.48 -7.14
CA SER A 10 8.98 10.07 -7.54
C SER A 10 8.86 9.11 -6.36
N GLU A 11 9.53 9.39 -5.23
CA GLU A 11 9.45 8.53 -4.05
C GLU A 11 8.05 8.55 -3.43
N LYS A 12 7.45 9.74 -3.29
CA LYS A 12 6.09 9.86 -2.75
C LYS A 12 5.05 9.17 -3.61
N ARG A 13 5.17 9.27 -4.94
CA ARG A 13 4.31 8.54 -5.87
C ARG A 13 4.47 7.02 -5.73
N SER A 14 5.70 6.56 -5.56
CA SER A 14 6.02 5.14 -5.40
C SER A 14 5.47 4.58 -4.09
N ASN A 15 5.60 5.33 -2.99
CA ASN A 15 5.02 5.00 -1.69
C ASN A 15 3.50 4.92 -1.75
N LEU A 16 2.88 5.88 -2.43
CA LEU A 16 1.43 5.93 -2.58
C LEU A 16 0.90 4.78 -3.45
N ALA A 17 1.62 4.42 -4.52
CA ALA A 17 1.32 3.23 -5.33
C ALA A 17 1.46 1.94 -4.51
N HIS A 18 2.48 1.84 -3.65
CA HIS A 18 2.65 0.69 -2.76
C HIS A 18 1.52 0.59 -1.72
N PHE A 19 1.17 1.70 -1.08
CA PHE A 19 0.04 1.77 -0.15
C PHE A 19 -1.27 1.37 -0.84
N ALA A 20 -1.49 1.82 -2.08
CA ALA A 20 -2.66 1.46 -2.85
C ALA A 20 -2.76 -0.04 -3.16
N ALA A 21 -1.62 -0.70 -3.41
CA ALA A 21 -1.57 -2.14 -3.61
C ALA A 21 -1.98 -2.88 -2.32
N ILE A 22 -1.46 -2.46 -1.16
CA ILE A 22 -1.80 -3.03 0.16
C ILE A 22 -3.29 -2.82 0.47
N ALA A 23 -3.81 -1.60 0.27
CA ALA A 23 -5.20 -1.27 0.53
C ALA A 23 -6.18 -2.00 -0.40
N SER A 24 -5.78 -2.22 -1.65
CA SER A 24 -6.58 -3.01 -2.60
C SER A 24 -6.65 -4.48 -2.20
N LEU A 25 -5.54 -5.02 -1.68
CA LEU A 25 -5.46 -6.41 -1.21
C LEU A 25 -6.35 -6.63 0.02
N ALA A 26 -6.32 -5.72 0.99
CA ALA A 26 -7.21 -5.72 2.17
C ALA A 26 -8.70 -5.49 1.85
N ALA A 27 -9.03 -5.17 0.60
CA ALA A 27 -10.40 -4.90 0.17
C ALA A 27 -10.92 -5.96 -0.83
N VAL A 28 -10.16 -7.05 -1.05
CA VAL A 28 -10.51 -8.12 -2.02
C VAL A 28 -11.78 -8.86 -1.60
N ASP A 29 -11.86 -9.20 -0.33
CA ASP A 29 -12.98 -9.83 0.39
C ASP A 29 -14.14 -8.87 0.69
N GLY A 30 -13.90 -7.56 0.55
CA GLY A 30 -14.93 -6.52 0.46
C GLY A 30 -15.26 -5.80 1.76
N GLU A 31 -14.79 -6.28 2.92
CA GLU A 31 -14.90 -5.58 4.20
C GLU A 31 -13.56 -5.58 4.95
N ILE A 32 -12.92 -4.40 5.03
CA ILE A 32 -11.70 -4.22 5.81
C ILE A 32 -12.04 -4.42 7.31
N ASN A 33 -11.44 -5.44 7.91
CA ASN A 33 -11.66 -5.76 9.31
C ASN A 33 -10.84 -4.84 10.25
N PRO A 34 -11.15 -4.81 11.57
CA PRO A 34 -10.41 -3.96 12.51
C PRO A 34 -8.93 -4.30 12.68
N SER A 35 -8.51 -5.54 12.35
CA SER A 35 -7.11 -5.99 12.40
C SER A 35 -6.33 -5.44 11.19
N GLU A 36 -6.90 -5.55 10.00
CA GLU A 36 -6.37 -5.01 8.75
C GLU A 36 -6.30 -3.50 8.77
N GLN A 37 -7.34 -2.83 9.29
CA GLN A 37 -7.32 -1.37 9.44
C GLN A 37 -6.11 -0.91 10.28
N LYS A 38 -5.77 -1.62 11.36
CA LYS A 38 -4.57 -1.30 12.16
C LYS A 38 -3.28 -1.49 11.39
N VAL A 39 -3.23 -2.46 10.47
CA VAL A 39 -2.07 -2.70 9.61
C VAL A 39 -1.97 -1.60 8.56
N LEU A 40 -3.08 -1.22 7.92
CA LEU A 40 -3.16 -0.08 7.00
C LEU A 40 -2.73 1.22 7.68
N ASP A 41 -3.19 1.50 8.90
CA ASP A 41 -2.81 2.70 9.65
C ASP A 41 -1.30 2.75 9.91
N LYS A 42 -0.68 1.59 10.23
CA LYS A 42 0.78 1.49 10.38
C LYS A 42 1.51 1.76 9.06
N PHE A 43 1.01 1.22 7.95
CA PHE A 43 1.61 1.45 6.64
C PHE A 43 1.46 2.89 6.17
N ALA A 44 0.34 3.54 6.45
CA ALA A 44 0.14 4.96 6.16
C ALA A 44 1.21 5.83 6.85
N VAL A 45 1.52 5.55 8.12
CA VAL A 45 2.59 6.24 8.84
C VAL A 45 3.97 5.88 8.29
N LYS A 46 4.24 4.60 7.99
CA LYS A 46 5.52 4.13 7.44
C LYS A 46 5.84 4.76 6.08
N LEU A 47 4.83 4.96 5.24
CA LEU A 47 4.94 5.42 3.85
C LEU A 47 4.71 6.93 3.67
N ASP A 48 4.49 7.67 4.77
CA ASP A 48 4.17 9.11 4.78
C ASP A 48 2.93 9.47 3.94
N ILE A 49 1.86 8.68 4.10
CA ILE A 49 0.60 8.86 3.40
C ILE A 49 -0.34 9.72 4.25
N SER A 50 -0.80 10.82 3.67
CA SER A 50 -1.75 11.72 4.30
C SER A 50 -3.18 11.16 4.28
N GLY A 51 -4.02 11.62 5.20
CA GLY A 51 -5.43 11.20 5.24
C GLY A 51 -6.23 11.56 3.98
N GLU A 52 -5.81 12.55 3.20
CA GLU A 52 -6.41 12.86 1.90
C GLU A 52 -6.03 11.80 0.86
N GLU A 53 -4.76 11.39 0.81
CA GLU A 53 -4.26 10.33 -0.07
C GLU A 53 -4.90 8.98 0.26
N ILE A 54 -5.08 8.64 1.54
CA ILE A 54 -5.80 7.41 1.96
C ILE A 54 -7.23 7.41 1.40
N ARG A 55 -7.96 8.51 1.55
CA ARG A 55 -9.33 8.63 1.02
C ARG A 55 -9.36 8.56 -0.49
N GLU A 56 -8.32 9.01 -1.17
CA GLU A 56 -8.19 8.90 -2.61
C GLU A 56 -7.98 7.46 -3.05
N VAL A 57 -7.10 6.73 -2.35
CA VAL A 57 -6.77 5.32 -2.56
C VAL A 57 -7.94 4.38 -2.32
N LEU A 58 -8.76 4.64 -1.31
CA LEU A 58 -9.92 3.82 -1.00
C LEU A 58 -11.12 4.03 -1.95
N LYS A 59 -11.04 4.97 -2.91
CA LYS A 59 -12.10 5.14 -3.91
C LYS A 59 -12.08 3.98 -4.91
N LYS A 60 -13.25 3.38 -5.13
CA LYS A 60 -13.44 2.23 -6.03
C LYS A 60 -13.04 2.49 -7.48
N GLU A 61 -13.04 3.75 -7.92
CA GLU A 61 -12.60 4.14 -9.26
C GLU A 61 -11.08 4.31 -9.41
N ASN A 62 -10.34 4.34 -8.29
CA ASN A 62 -8.92 4.69 -8.33
C ASN A 62 -8.05 3.47 -8.58
N LYS A 63 -7.47 3.39 -9.77
CA LYS A 63 -6.48 2.37 -10.14
C LYS A 63 -5.11 3.00 -10.11
N TYR A 64 -4.45 2.98 -8.95
CA TYR A 64 -3.05 3.36 -8.91
C TYR A 64 -2.22 2.38 -9.73
N PRO A 65 -1.36 2.88 -10.63
CA PRO A 65 -0.43 2.00 -11.34
C PRO A 65 0.51 1.37 -10.32
N VAL A 66 0.65 0.05 -10.38
CA VAL A 66 1.66 -0.66 -9.58
C VAL A 66 3.04 -0.28 -10.13
N GLU A 67 3.77 0.56 -9.40
CA GLU A 67 5.16 0.88 -9.73
C GLU A 67 6.08 -0.14 -9.05
N ALA A 68 6.79 -0.92 -9.87
CA ALA A 68 7.79 -1.86 -9.37
C ALA A 68 9.07 -1.10 -8.99
N PRO A 69 9.60 -1.29 -7.78
CA PRO A 69 10.85 -0.65 -7.40
C PRO A 69 12.03 -1.23 -8.17
N TYR A 70 13.06 -0.41 -8.34
CA TYR A 70 14.21 -0.73 -9.17
C TYR A 70 15.14 -1.76 -8.52
N SER A 71 15.26 -1.73 -7.19
CA SER A 71 16.18 -2.61 -6.45
C SER A 71 15.51 -3.93 -6.05
N SER A 72 16.30 -5.00 -6.02
CA SER A 72 15.81 -6.32 -5.59
C SER A 72 15.44 -6.35 -4.11
N GLU A 73 16.16 -5.59 -3.28
CA GLU A 73 15.91 -5.48 -1.83
C GLU A 73 14.56 -4.80 -1.58
N GLU A 74 14.30 -3.66 -2.22
CA GLU A 74 13.03 -2.94 -2.07
C GLU A 74 11.85 -3.76 -2.61
N ARG A 75 12.04 -4.53 -3.70
CA ARG A 75 11.00 -5.48 -4.15
C ARG A 75 10.67 -6.54 -3.10
N LEU A 76 11.68 -7.08 -2.41
CA LEU A 76 11.47 -8.06 -1.34
C LEU A 76 10.78 -7.42 -0.13
N GLU A 77 11.15 -6.19 0.23
CA GLU A 77 10.48 -5.45 1.30
C GLU A 77 9.00 -5.19 0.97
N ARG A 78 8.69 -4.76 -0.26
CA ARG A 78 7.30 -4.56 -0.67
C ARG A 78 6.51 -5.84 -0.69
N LEU A 79 7.11 -6.94 -1.16
CA LEU A 79 6.49 -8.25 -1.12
C LEU A 79 6.21 -8.70 0.33
N TYR A 80 7.16 -8.48 1.24
CA TYR A 80 6.98 -8.75 2.66
C TYR A 80 5.85 -7.90 3.27
N ASP A 81 5.77 -6.62 2.92
CA ASP A 81 4.69 -5.73 3.35
C ASP A 81 3.31 -6.22 2.87
N LEU A 82 3.21 -6.76 1.64
CA LEU A 82 1.99 -7.38 1.13
C LEU A 82 1.60 -8.65 1.90
N PHE A 83 2.57 -9.49 2.29
CA PHE A 83 2.27 -10.62 3.15
C PHE A 83 1.77 -10.18 4.54
N ASN A 84 2.32 -9.10 5.11
CA ASN A 84 1.88 -8.62 6.42
C ASN A 84 0.41 -8.20 6.48
N ILE A 85 -0.18 -7.75 5.36
CA ILE A 85 -1.61 -7.44 5.32
C ILE A 85 -2.46 -8.72 5.21
N ILE A 86 -2.07 -9.68 4.38
CA ILE A 86 -2.76 -10.99 4.27
C ILE A 86 -2.73 -11.72 5.63
N PHE A 87 -1.61 -11.68 6.34
CA PHE A 87 -1.48 -12.34 7.64
C PHE A 87 -2.04 -11.53 8.82
N ALA A 88 -2.64 -10.35 8.58
CA ALA A 88 -3.09 -9.47 9.64
C ALA A 88 -4.09 -10.15 10.60
N ASP A 89 -4.91 -11.07 10.10
CA ASP A 89 -5.92 -11.80 10.89
C ASP A 89 -5.53 -13.24 11.28
N HIS A 90 -4.25 -13.63 11.11
CA HIS A 90 -3.73 -14.98 11.43
C HIS A 90 -4.45 -16.15 10.72
N ARG A 91 -5.25 -15.86 9.70
CA ARG A 91 -5.92 -16.80 8.81
C ARG A 91 -5.71 -16.29 7.39
N ILE A 92 -5.37 -17.19 6.48
CA ILE A 92 -5.38 -16.90 5.04
C ILE A 92 -6.63 -17.58 4.52
N ASP A 93 -7.58 -16.80 4.00
CA ASP A 93 -8.77 -17.36 3.34
C ASP A 93 -8.45 -17.70 1.87
N GLU A 94 -9.25 -18.58 1.24
CA GLU A 94 -8.99 -19.05 -0.14
C GLU A 94 -8.95 -17.92 -1.17
N ASP A 95 -9.60 -16.78 -0.87
CA ASP A 95 -9.62 -15.59 -1.73
C ASP A 95 -8.33 -14.74 -1.63
N GLU A 96 -7.41 -15.07 -0.72
CA GLU A 96 -6.16 -14.34 -0.47
C GLU A 96 -4.88 -15.08 -0.97
N VAL A 97 -5.01 -16.29 -1.50
CA VAL A 97 -3.91 -17.16 -2.01
C VAL A 97 -3.75 -17.07 -3.52
#